data_AF-A0A2E8CAG9-F1
#
_entry.id   AF-A0A2E8CAG9-F1
#
_cell.length_a   1.000
_cell.length_b   1.000
_cell.length_c   1.000
_cell.angle_alpha   90.00
_cell.angle_beta   90.00
_cell.angle_gamma   90.00
#
_symmetry.space_group_name_H-M   'P 1'
#
loop_
_entity.id
_entity.type
_entity.pdbx_description
1 polymer ?
#
loop_
_entity_poly.entity_id
_entity_poly.type
_entity_poly.pdbx_seq_one_letter_code
_entity_poly.pdbx_strand_id
1 'polypeptide(L)'
;MLVITLYAAVKQRFVSFSLRNKKKLQTVAIVSQVFVLAACLGTGELTWPASIPEKSYFESVYELDVDNQLLQGRRDYLEWIKSFYLGTTLYPTGWLEIEARALNLSEEKQREALTLLFAELGKKIGGEWAKENELRVIDNRLLAIWGSTIQLGVGTEFSRAVIDFVEADVRGLLAGEITKDEISESRYDRVLGIESFESF
;
A
#
# COMPACT_ATOMS: atom_id res chain seq x y z
N MET A 1 -50.14 -35.23 -46.16
CA MET A 1 -48.76 -34.76 -45.99
C MET A 1 -48.58 -33.62 -44.96
N LEU A 2 -49.64 -33.14 -44.29
CA LEU A 2 -49.57 -32.00 -43.34
C LEU A 2 -49.47 -32.38 -41.85
N VAL A 3 -49.81 -33.62 -41.46
CA VAL A 3 -49.85 -34.06 -40.05
C VAL A 3 -48.47 -34.50 -39.52
N ILE A 4 -47.59 -34.98 -40.40
CA ILE A 4 -46.25 -35.49 -40.01
C ILE A 4 -45.28 -34.33 -39.72
N THR A 5 -45.46 -33.17 -40.36
CA THR A 5 -44.58 -32.00 -40.20
C THR A 5 -44.83 -31.25 -38.88
N LEU A 6 -46.06 -31.26 -38.36
CA LEU A 6 -46.39 -30.63 -37.07
C LEU A 6 -45.87 -31.43 -35.86
N TYR A 7 -45.83 -32.77 -35.95
CA TYR A 7 -45.35 -33.62 -34.85
C TYR A 7 -43.83 -33.52 -34.65
N ALA A 8 -43.07 -33.34 -35.74
CA ALA A 8 -41.61 -33.16 -35.69
C ALA A 8 -41.22 -31.79 -35.07
N ALA A 9 -41.96 -30.72 -35.41
CA ALA A 9 -41.69 -29.36 -34.93
C ALA A 9 -41.97 -29.20 -33.42
N VAL A 10 -42.99 -29.87 -32.87
CA VAL A 10 -43.30 -29.84 -31.43
C VAL A 10 -42.26 -30.62 -30.62
N LYS A 11 -41.78 -31.78 -31.12
CA LYS A 11 -40.76 -32.59 -30.45
C LYS A 11 -39.39 -31.90 -30.42
N GLN A 12 -38.99 -31.20 -31.49
CA GLN A 12 -37.76 -30.39 -31.51
C GLN A 12 -37.81 -29.18 -30.57
N ARG A 13 -38.97 -28.51 -30.45
CA ARG A 13 -39.14 -27.40 -29.49
C ARG A 13 -39.11 -27.86 -28.02
N PHE A 14 -39.67 -29.02 -27.70
CA PHE A 14 -39.67 -29.53 -26.33
C PHE A 14 -38.28 -30.04 -25.89
N VAL A 15 -37.53 -30.69 -26.80
CA VAL A 15 -36.16 -31.15 -26.54
C VAL A 15 -35.19 -29.97 -26.40
N SER A 16 -35.31 -28.94 -27.25
CA SER A 16 -34.49 -27.73 -27.14
C SER A 16 -34.80 -26.90 -25.88
N PHE A 17 -36.06 -26.84 -25.44
CA PHE A 17 -36.45 -26.21 -24.17
C PHE A 17 -35.90 -26.97 -22.94
N SER A 18 -36.03 -28.30 -22.93
CA SER A 18 -35.49 -29.18 -21.87
C SER A 18 -33.96 -29.09 -21.75
N LEU A 19 -33.25 -29.06 -22.88
CA LEU A 19 -31.79 -28.89 -22.92
C LEU A 19 -31.35 -27.49 -22.46
N ARG A 20 -32.12 -26.44 -22.79
CA ARG A 20 -31.82 -25.05 -22.36
C ARG A 20 -31.99 -24.87 -20.86
N ASN A 21 -32.98 -25.52 -20.24
CA ASN A 21 -33.17 -25.49 -18.78
C ASN A 21 -32.11 -26.31 -18.03
N LYS A 22 -31.68 -27.47 -18.56
CA LYS A 22 -30.56 -28.23 -17.97
C LYS A 22 -29.24 -27.47 -18.02
N LYS A 23 -28.94 -26.80 -19.14
CA LYS A 23 -27.76 -25.93 -19.25
C LYS A 23 -27.82 -24.76 -18.28
N LYS A 24 -28.96 -24.05 -18.16
CA LYS A 24 -29.13 -22.97 -17.18
C LYS A 24 -28.97 -23.45 -15.73
N LEU A 25 -29.53 -24.62 -15.38
CA LEU A 25 -29.41 -25.19 -14.04
C LEU A 25 -27.99 -25.63 -13.72
N GLN A 26 -27.27 -26.20 -14.69
CA GLN A 26 -25.84 -26.52 -14.58
C GLN A 26 -24.98 -25.25 -14.45
N THR A 27 -25.26 -24.20 -15.22
CA THR A 27 -24.53 -22.92 -15.11
C THR A 27 -24.74 -22.27 -13.75
N VAL A 28 -25.98 -22.29 -13.20
CA VAL A 28 -26.26 -21.78 -11.86
C VAL A 28 -25.55 -22.60 -10.77
N ALA A 29 -25.52 -23.92 -10.89
CA ALA A 29 -24.80 -24.79 -9.96
C ALA A 29 -23.27 -24.53 -9.98
N ILE A 30 -22.69 -24.41 -11.18
CA ILE A 30 -21.26 -24.11 -11.35
C ILE A 30 -20.91 -22.73 -10.79
N VAL A 31 -21.72 -21.70 -11.06
CA VAL A 31 -21.49 -20.35 -10.51
C VAL A 31 -21.57 -20.36 -8.98
N SER A 32 -22.55 -21.06 -8.40
CA SER A 32 -22.67 -21.22 -6.94
C SER A 32 -21.44 -21.92 -6.33
N GLN A 33 -20.92 -22.96 -6.99
CA GLN A 33 -19.70 -23.65 -6.54
C GLN A 33 -18.43 -22.79 -6.68
N VAL A 34 -18.34 -21.92 -7.68
CA VAL A 34 -17.24 -20.95 -7.82
C VAL A 34 -17.27 -19.90 -6.69
N PHE A 35 -18.46 -19.42 -6.29
CA PHE A 35 -18.60 -18.47 -5.18
C PHE A 35 -18.22 -19.08 -3.82
N VAL A 36 -18.53 -20.36 -3.57
CA VAL A 36 -18.14 -21.04 -2.31
C VAL A 36 -16.63 -21.32 -2.25
N LEU A 37 -15.98 -21.64 -3.39
CA LEU A 37 -14.54 -21.88 -3.44
C LEU A 37 -13.71 -20.59 -3.31
N ALA A 38 -14.22 -19.45 -3.79
CA ALA A 38 -13.56 -18.15 -3.64
C ALA A 38 -13.50 -17.68 -2.16
N ALA A 39 -14.49 -18.03 -1.34
CA ALA A 39 -14.52 -17.68 0.07
C ALA A 39 -13.42 -18.36 0.91
N CYS A 40 -12.89 -19.51 0.47
CA CYS A 40 -11.84 -20.23 1.18
C CYS A 40 -10.42 -19.72 0.87
N LEU A 41 -10.21 -18.99 -0.23
CA LEU A 41 -8.88 -18.49 -0.63
C LEU A 41 -8.39 -17.30 0.22
N GLY A 42 -9.29 -16.61 0.93
CA GLY A 42 -8.97 -15.41 1.72
C GLY A 42 -8.47 -15.65 3.15
N THR A 43 -8.31 -16.90 3.59
CA THR A 43 -8.02 -17.25 5.00
C THR A 43 -6.55 -17.55 5.29
N GLY A 44 -5.65 -17.38 4.32
CA GLY A 44 -4.23 -17.62 4.53
C GLY A 44 -3.61 -16.65 5.54
N GLU A 45 -2.78 -17.15 6.44
CA GLU A 45 -2.01 -16.32 7.37
C GLU A 45 -1.18 -15.27 6.61
N LEU A 46 -1.25 -14.02 7.04
CA LEU A 46 -0.45 -12.95 6.43
C LEU A 46 1.03 -13.20 6.77
N THR A 47 1.82 -13.65 5.80
CA THR A 47 3.27 -13.80 5.98
C THR A 47 3.91 -12.45 6.31
N TRP A 48 4.61 -12.37 7.43
CA TRP A 48 5.26 -11.17 7.93
C TRP A 48 6.79 -11.35 7.94
N PRO A 49 7.54 -10.67 7.05
CA PRO A 49 8.99 -10.76 7.02
C PRO A 49 9.65 -10.24 8.32
N ALA A 50 10.77 -10.83 8.71
CA ALA A 50 11.56 -10.36 9.86
C ALA A 50 12.31 -9.05 9.58
N SER A 51 12.40 -8.63 8.31
CA SER A 51 13.06 -7.40 7.90
C SER A 51 12.22 -6.14 8.13
N ILE A 52 10.93 -6.28 8.42
CA ILE A 52 10.04 -5.17 8.76
C ILE A 52 9.75 -5.17 10.26
N PRO A 53 9.40 -4.02 10.86
CA PRO A 53 9.12 -3.96 12.29
C PRO A 53 8.03 -4.95 12.71
N GLU A 54 8.03 -5.28 14.00
CA GLU A 54 7.12 -6.30 14.52
C GLU A 54 5.66 -6.01 14.17
N LYS A 55 4.96 -7.03 13.68
CA LYS A 55 3.55 -6.94 13.29
C LYS A 55 2.67 -6.39 14.42
N SER A 56 2.97 -6.78 15.66
CA SER A 56 2.28 -6.37 16.88
C SER A 56 2.24 -4.84 17.06
N TYR A 57 3.30 -4.14 16.67
CA TYR A 57 3.33 -2.67 16.71
C TYR A 57 2.22 -2.10 15.83
N PHE A 58 2.15 -2.53 14.57
CA PHE A 58 1.16 -2.01 13.63
C PHE A 58 -0.26 -2.49 13.95
N GLU A 59 -0.42 -3.71 14.45
CA GLU A 59 -1.70 -4.17 14.98
C GLU A 59 -2.16 -3.24 16.10
N SER A 60 -1.29 -2.87 17.05
CA SER A 60 -1.66 -1.93 18.12
C SER A 60 -2.06 -0.54 17.60
N VAL A 61 -1.38 -0.03 16.57
CA VAL A 61 -1.73 1.25 15.91
C VAL A 61 -3.12 1.15 15.29
N TYR A 62 -3.40 0.06 14.57
CA TYR A 62 -4.70 -0.17 13.93
C TYR A 62 -5.83 -0.30 14.96
N GLU A 63 -5.62 -1.06 16.05
CA GLU A 63 -6.64 -1.26 17.08
C GLU A 63 -7.02 0.05 17.82
N LEU A 64 -6.14 1.05 17.81
CA LEU A 64 -6.42 2.39 18.37
C LEU A 64 -7.13 3.33 17.40
N ASP A 65 -7.12 3.05 16.09
CA ASP A 65 -7.70 3.89 15.04
C ASP A 65 -9.10 3.40 14.65
N VAL A 66 -10.10 3.82 15.44
CA VAL A 66 -11.50 3.41 15.26
C VAL A 66 -12.05 3.89 13.92
N ASP A 67 -11.65 5.08 13.45
CA ASP A 67 -12.13 5.63 12.19
C ASP A 67 -11.63 4.79 11.00
N ASN A 68 -10.36 4.39 11.01
CA ASN A 68 -9.81 3.53 9.97
C ASN A 68 -10.44 2.13 9.98
N GLN A 69 -10.75 1.59 11.15
CA GLN A 69 -11.45 0.30 11.27
C GLN A 69 -12.84 0.27 10.61
N LEU A 70 -13.49 1.44 10.45
CA LEU A 70 -14.79 1.53 9.77
C LEU A 70 -14.67 1.40 8.25
N LEU A 71 -13.52 1.74 7.67
CA LEU A 71 -13.31 1.82 6.22
C LEU A 71 -12.38 0.73 5.68
N GLN A 72 -11.40 0.31 6.46
CA GLN A 72 -10.34 -0.60 6.05
C GLN A 72 -10.22 -1.75 7.04
N GLY A 73 -10.16 -2.99 6.54
CA GLY A 73 -9.91 -4.15 7.39
C GLY A 73 -8.45 -4.26 7.82
N ARG A 74 -8.20 -4.82 9.01
CA ARG A 74 -6.85 -5.01 9.57
C ARG A 74 -5.88 -5.71 8.63
N ARG A 75 -6.36 -6.73 7.92
CA ARG A 75 -5.52 -7.47 6.96
C ARG A 75 -5.03 -6.55 5.85
N ASP A 76 -5.92 -5.74 5.27
CA ASP A 76 -5.60 -4.84 4.17
C ASP A 76 -4.62 -3.75 4.63
N TYR A 77 -4.84 -3.18 5.82
CA TYR A 77 -3.90 -2.26 6.45
C TYR A 77 -2.48 -2.85 6.59
N LEU A 78 -2.38 -4.10 7.09
CA LEU A 78 -1.10 -4.78 7.24
C LEU A 78 -0.45 -5.15 5.90
N GLU A 79 -1.24 -5.43 4.86
CA GLU A 79 -0.74 -5.61 3.49
C GLU A 79 -0.14 -4.31 2.94
N TRP A 80 -0.78 -3.16 3.18
CA TRP A 80 -0.24 -1.86 2.80
C TRP A 80 1.05 -1.50 3.54
N ILE A 81 1.17 -1.86 4.82
CA ILE A 81 2.45 -1.71 5.54
C ILE A 81 3.56 -2.52 4.87
N LYS A 82 3.30 -3.77 4.49
CA LYS A 82 4.29 -4.57 3.75
C LYS A 82 4.68 -3.89 2.45
N SER A 83 3.71 -3.37 1.70
CA SER A 83 3.96 -2.63 0.45
C SER A 83 4.80 -1.37 0.66
N PHE A 84 4.60 -0.65 1.77
CA PHE A 84 5.41 0.51 2.11
C PHE A 84 6.88 0.13 2.33
N TYR A 85 7.15 -0.94 3.09
CA TYR A 85 8.52 -1.34 3.40
C TYR A 85 9.24 -2.04 2.25
N LEU A 86 8.54 -2.91 1.53
CA LEU A 86 9.12 -3.78 0.51
C LEU A 86 9.00 -3.22 -0.91
N GLY A 87 8.19 -2.18 -1.08
CA GLY A 87 7.79 -1.70 -2.40
C GLY A 87 6.63 -2.52 -2.99
N THR A 88 6.26 -2.13 -4.20
CA THR A 88 5.19 -2.74 -5.01
C THR A 88 5.70 -2.97 -6.43
N THR A 89 4.92 -3.65 -7.26
CA THR A 89 5.26 -3.80 -8.67
C THR A 89 5.36 -2.46 -9.42
N LEU A 90 4.54 -1.46 -9.04
CA LEU A 90 4.55 -0.13 -9.65
C LEU A 90 5.63 0.79 -9.05
N TYR A 91 5.89 0.64 -7.75
CA TYR A 91 6.88 1.41 -7.02
C TYR A 91 7.83 0.43 -6.31
N PRO A 92 8.84 -0.10 -7.02
CA PRO A 92 9.66 -1.21 -6.53
C PRO A 92 10.54 -0.83 -5.35
N THR A 93 10.89 0.45 -5.23
CA THR A 93 11.70 0.96 -4.12
C THR A 93 10.82 1.20 -2.89
N GLY A 94 10.94 0.29 -1.91
CA GLY A 94 10.32 0.42 -0.60
C GLY A 94 11.21 1.14 0.42
N TRP A 95 10.65 1.39 1.61
CA TRP A 95 11.36 2.06 2.70
C TRP A 95 12.69 1.38 3.07
N LEU A 96 12.73 0.04 3.09
CA LEU A 96 13.96 -0.70 3.45
C LEU A 96 15.11 -0.44 2.48
N GLU A 97 14.81 -0.22 1.20
CA GLU A 97 15.84 0.10 0.20
C GLU A 97 16.37 1.54 0.39
N ILE A 98 15.47 2.49 0.67
CA ILE A 98 15.82 3.88 0.97
C ILE A 98 16.72 3.93 2.23
N GLU A 99 16.30 3.27 3.30
CA GLU A 99 17.06 3.16 4.54
C GLU A 99 18.44 2.52 4.31
N ALA A 100 18.49 1.36 3.65
CA ALA A 100 19.75 0.67 3.40
C ALA A 100 20.73 1.54 2.60
N ARG A 101 20.25 2.23 1.57
CA ARG A 101 21.07 3.16 0.78
C ARG A 101 21.60 4.31 1.64
N ALA A 102 20.73 4.92 2.45
CA ALA A 102 21.11 6.02 3.34
C ALA A 102 22.19 5.60 4.34
N LEU A 103 22.02 4.45 5.01
CA LEU A 103 22.94 3.95 6.02
C LEU A 103 24.30 3.53 5.42
N ASN A 104 24.30 2.98 4.21
CA ASN A 104 25.51 2.58 3.50
C ASN A 104 26.37 3.78 3.07
N LEU A 105 25.73 4.90 2.74
CA LEU A 105 26.41 6.13 2.33
C LEU A 105 26.77 7.05 3.51
N SER A 106 26.30 6.72 4.72
CA SER A 106 26.54 7.51 5.93
C SER A 106 27.89 7.18 6.58
N GLU A 107 28.50 8.21 7.18
CA GLU A 107 29.69 8.05 8.01
C GLU A 107 29.42 7.10 9.18
N GLU A 108 30.42 6.28 9.54
CA GLU A 108 30.29 5.24 10.58
C GLU A 108 29.78 5.81 11.92
N LYS A 109 30.30 6.97 12.33
CA LYS A 109 29.89 7.65 13.57
C LYS A 109 28.42 8.08 13.60
N GLN A 110 27.77 8.23 12.44
CA GLN A 110 26.37 8.66 12.33
C GLN A 110 25.43 7.48 12.12
N ARG A 111 25.94 6.32 11.69
CA ARG A 111 25.14 5.18 11.25
C ARG A 111 24.17 4.69 12.32
N GLU A 112 24.62 4.53 13.57
CA GLU A 112 23.75 4.07 14.67
C GLU A 112 22.58 5.03 14.91
N ALA A 113 22.86 6.34 15.01
CA ALA A 113 21.83 7.35 15.21
C ALA A 113 20.83 7.40 14.04
N LEU A 114 21.32 7.27 12.81
CA LEU A 114 20.48 7.22 11.62
C LEU A 114 19.65 5.95 11.55
N THR A 115 20.17 4.79 11.94
CA THR A 115 19.41 3.54 12.00
C THR A 115 18.21 3.67 12.93
N LEU A 116 18.40 4.24 14.12
CA LEU A 116 17.30 4.47 15.06
C LEU A 116 16.27 5.45 14.49
N LEU A 117 16.73 6.52 13.83
CA LEU A 117 15.86 7.52 13.22
C LEU A 117 15.04 6.94 12.06
N PHE A 118 15.66 6.17 11.16
CA PHE A 118 14.97 5.50 10.07
C PHE A 118 13.95 4.46 10.56
N ALA A 119 14.28 3.70 11.61
CA ALA A 119 13.37 2.73 12.19
C ALA A 119 12.10 3.41 12.75
N GLU A 120 12.25 4.54 13.45
CA GLU A 120 11.13 5.29 14.00
C GLU A 120 10.33 6.02 12.92
N LEU A 121 11.00 6.60 11.92
CA LEU A 121 10.32 7.22 10.77
C LEU A 121 9.53 6.21 9.96
N GLY A 122 10.11 5.05 9.66
CA GLY A 122 9.43 3.99 8.93
C GLY A 122 8.14 3.55 9.61
N LYS A 123 8.17 3.41 10.95
CA LYS A 123 6.98 3.06 11.73
C LYS A 123 5.88 4.12 11.63
N LYS A 124 6.24 5.39 11.79
CA LYS A 124 5.31 6.53 11.75
C LYS A 124 4.72 6.73 10.36
N ILE A 125 5.58 6.81 9.35
CA ILE A 125 5.19 7.02 7.95
C ILE A 125 4.38 5.82 7.46
N GLY A 126 4.89 4.61 7.65
CA GLY A 126 4.23 3.39 7.17
C GLY A 126 2.89 3.12 7.85
N GLY A 127 2.80 3.38 9.17
CA GLY A 127 1.54 3.23 9.91
C GLY A 127 0.47 4.23 9.49
N GLU A 128 0.85 5.48 9.23
CA GLU A 128 -0.12 6.49 8.77
C GLU A 128 -0.50 6.30 7.30
N TRP A 129 0.47 6.08 6.41
CA TRP A 129 0.23 5.97 4.98
C TRP A 129 -0.61 4.75 4.59
N ALA A 130 -0.52 3.67 5.37
CA ALA A 130 -1.24 2.42 5.14
C ALA A 130 -2.75 2.50 5.45
N LYS A 131 -3.21 3.55 6.14
CA LYS A 131 -4.63 3.79 6.40
C LYS A 131 -5.41 4.03 5.11
N GLU A 132 -6.73 4.02 5.20
CA GLU A 132 -7.60 4.43 4.10
C GLU A 132 -7.28 5.85 3.63
N ASN A 133 -7.38 6.09 2.32
CA ASN A 133 -6.95 7.32 1.68
C ASN A 133 -7.65 8.57 2.22
N GLU A 134 -8.91 8.44 2.62
CA GLU A 134 -9.72 9.55 3.15
C GLU A 134 -9.30 9.99 4.55
N LEU A 135 -8.64 9.10 5.30
CA LEU A 135 -8.28 9.33 6.70
C LEU A 135 -6.79 9.67 6.89
N ARG A 136 -5.94 9.19 5.99
CA ARG A 136 -4.49 9.40 6.12
C ARG A 136 -4.08 10.86 5.90
N VAL A 137 -3.21 11.36 6.76
CA VAL A 137 -2.56 12.67 6.56
C VAL A 137 -1.31 12.58 5.68
N ILE A 138 -0.66 11.41 5.63
CA ILE A 138 0.49 11.13 4.76
C ILE A 138 0.02 10.47 3.46
N ASP A 139 0.13 11.20 2.34
CA ASP A 139 -0.24 10.71 1.01
C ASP A 139 0.97 10.36 0.13
N ASN A 140 0.68 9.83 -1.06
CA ASN A 140 1.72 9.41 -2.02
C ASN A 140 2.62 10.57 -2.47
N ARG A 141 2.12 11.81 -2.49
CA ARG A 141 2.91 12.98 -2.88
C ARG A 141 3.97 13.27 -1.82
N LEU A 142 3.61 13.22 -0.54
CA LEU A 142 4.57 13.38 0.56
C LEU A 142 5.64 12.28 0.55
N LEU A 143 5.23 11.02 0.32
CA LEU A 143 6.21 9.93 0.16
C LEU A 143 7.19 10.19 -0.98
N ALA A 144 6.71 10.70 -2.12
CA ALA A 144 7.56 11.02 -3.26
C ALA A 144 8.58 12.13 -2.92
N ILE A 145 8.12 13.22 -2.28
CA ILE A 145 8.99 14.33 -1.86
C ILE A 145 10.05 13.86 -0.87
N TRP A 146 9.66 13.15 0.18
CA TRP A 146 10.62 12.68 1.18
C TRP A 146 11.56 11.61 0.62
N GLY A 147 11.03 10.67 -0.17
CA GLY A 147 11.82 9.62 -0.80
C GLY A 147 12.86 10.17 -1.78
N SER A 148 12.50 11.16 -2.60
CA SER A 148 13.44 11.82 -3.51
C SER A 148 14.48 12.63 -2.73
N THR A 149 14.03 13.47 -1.78
CA THR A 149 14.93 14.31 -0.97
C THR A 149 15.95 13.46 -0.21
N ILE A 150 15.51 12.37 0.45
CA ILE A 150 16.42 11.47 1.15
C ILE A 150 17.43 10.87 0.18
N GLN A 151 16.98 10.31 -0.94
CA GLN A 151 17.88 9.67 -1.92
C GLN A 151 18.93 10.62 -2.51
N LEU A 152 18.60 11.90 -2.58
CA LEU A 152 19.46 12.94 -3.13
C LEU A 152 20.39 13.54 -2.07
N GLY A 153 19.93 13.63 -0.82
CA GLY A 153 20.71 14.14 0.29
C GLY A 153 21.69 13.13 0.89
N VAL A 154 21.42 11.83 0.80
CA VAL A 154 22.29 10.80 1.39
C VAL A 154 23.65 10.70 0.69
N GLY A 155 24.71 10.56 1.47
CA GLY A 155 26.09 10.55 0.97
C GLY A 155 26.68 11.94 0.73
N THR A 156 25.92 13.01 1.03
CA THR A 156 26.40 14.40 1.07
C THR A 156 26.60 14.85 2.52
N GLU A 157 27.22 16.01 2.72
CA GLU A 157 27.31 16.69 4.01
C GLU A 157 25.93 17.01 4.63
N PHE A 158 24.87 17.04 3.81
CA PHE A 158 23.50 17.34 4.23
C PHE A 158 22.70 16.11 4.66
N SER A 159 23.25 14.89 4.57
CA SER A 159 22.54 13.62 4.85
C SER A 159 21.74 13.68 6.16
N ARG A 160 22.37 14.19 7.23
CA ARG A 160 21.72 14.30 8.54
C ARG A 160 20.63 15.38 8.56
N ALA A 161 20.90 16.55 8.01
CA ALA A 161 19.95 17.67 7.97
C ALA A 161 18.69 17.33 7.18
N VAL A 162 18.83 16.60 6.07
CA VAL A 162 17.71 16.11 5.26
C VAL A 162 16.79 15.23 6.10
N ILE A 163 17.34 14.24 6.80
CA ILE A 163 16.54 13.26 7.55
C ILE A 163 15.90 13.92 8.78
N ASP A 164 16.63 14.81 9.48
CA ASP A 164 16.06 15.59 10.59
C ASP A 164 14.90 16.48 10.11
N PHE A 165 14.98 17.05 8.90
CA PHE A 165 13.92 17.88 8.36
C PHE A 165 12.67 17.07 7.94
N VAL A 166 12.87 15.88 7.36
CA VAL A 166 11.76 14.92 7.14
C VAL A 166 11.13 14.50 8.47
N GLU A 167 11.93 14.27 9.51
CA GLU A 167 11.40 13.91 10.83
C GLU A 167 10.56 15.02 11.45
N ALA A 168 11.01 16.27 11.34
CA ALA A 168 10.24 17.42 11.79
C ALA A 168 8.88 17.54 11.08
N ASP A 169 8.85 17.31 9.76
CA ASP A 169 7.61 17.33 8.97
C ASP A 169 6.66 16.20 9.35
N VAL A 170 7.17 14.96 9.48
CA VAL A 170 6.36 13.81 9.91
C VAL A 170 5.76 14.07 11.29
N ARG A 171 6.56 14.57 12.23
CA ARG A 171 6.09 14.91 13.58
C ARG A 171 5.01 16.00 13.54
N GLY A 172 5.27 17.09 12.81
CA GLY A 172 4.33 18.21 12.72
C GLY A 172 3.02 17.80 12.07
N LEU A 173 3.07 16.99 11.01
CA LEU A 173 1.88 16.53 10.29
C LEU A 173 1.03 15.60 11.15
N LEU A 174 1.66 14.63 11.84
CA LEU A 174 0.95 13.70 12.74
C LEU A 174 0.39 14.41 13.99
N ALA A 175 1.01 15.51 14.42
CA ALA A 175 0.53 16.34 15.52
C ALA A 175 -0.55 17.35 15.08
N GLY A 176 -0.80 17.50 13.76
CA GLY A 176 -1.69 18.53 13.22
C GLY A 176 -1.13 19.96 13.35
N GLU A 177 0.18 20.10 13.58
CA GLU A 177 0.89 21.39 13.66
C GLU A 177 1.11 22.02 12.29
N ILE A 178 1.25 21.19 11.25
CA ILE A 178 1.37 21.59 9.86
C ILE A 178 0.40 20.78 9.00
N THR A 179 0.04 21.35 7.85
CA THR A 179 -0.76 20.69 6.83
C THR A 179 0.12 20.12 5.73
N LYS A 180 -0.39 19.12 5.01
CA LYS A 180 0.33 18.54 3.87
C LYS A 180 0.67 19.57 2.78
N ASP A 181 -0.14 20.61 2.62
CA ASP A 181 0.05 21.64 1.58
C ASP A 181 1.24 22.58 1.89
N GLU A 182 1.67 22.64 3.15
CA GLU A 182 2.87 23.38 3.56
C GLU A 182 4.17 22.64 3.21
N ILE A 183 4.08 21.35 2.88
CA ILE A 183 5.21 20.51 2.51
C ILE A 183 5.30 20.46 0.97
N SER A 184 6.30 21.13 0.40
CA SER A 184 6.55 21.19 -1.04
C SER A 184 8.02 20.94 -1.39
N GLU A 185 8.29 20.50 -2.61
CA GLU A 185 9.67 20.34 -3.14
C GLU A 185 10.45 21.66 -3.02
N SER A 186 9.83 22.78 -3.40
CA SER A 186 10.43 24.12 -3.30
C SER A 186 10.79 24.56 -1.88
N ARG A 187 10.11 24.01 -0.85
CA ARG A 187 10.48 24.23 0.56
C ARG A 187 11.74 23.45 0.91
N TYR A 188 11.86 22.22 0.44
CA TYR A 188 13.05 21.39 0.63
C TYR A 188 14.27 21.99 -0.10
N ASP A 189 14.12 22.41 -1.36
CA ASP A 189 15.20 23.05 -2.13
C ASP A 189 15.75 24.29 -1.40
N ARG A 190 14.84 25.14 -0.89
CA ARG A 190 15.21 26.37 -0.19
C ARG A 190 15.91 26.11 1.14
N VAL A 191 15.39 25.18 1.94
CA VAL A 191 15.90 24.91 3.29
C VAL A 191 17.22 24.16 3.24
N LEU A 192 17.36 23.24 2.29
CA LEU A 192 18.56 22.41 2.16
C LEU A 192 19.61 23.03 1.23
N GLY A 193 19.28 24.12 0.52
CA GLY A 193 20.19 24.74 -0.46
C GLY A 193 20.51 23.82 -1.64
N ILE A 194 19.68 22.81 -1.86
CA ILE A 194 19.80 21.87 -2.98
C ILE A 194 19.13 22.60 -4.15
N GLU A 195 19.91 23.26 -5.00
CA GLU A 195 19.38 23.84 -6.24
C GLU A 195 18.66 22.73 -7.01
N SER A 196 17.38 22.97 -7.30
CA SER A 196 16.46 22.02 -7.90
C SER A 196 17.11 21.27 -9.05
N PHE A 197 17.11 19.94 -8.94
CA PHE A 197 17.39 18.97 -10.00
C PHE A 197 16.91 19.50 -11.34
N GLU A 198 17.85 19.91 -12.21
CA GLU A 198 17.52 20.11 -13.61
C GLU A 198 16.87 18.83 -14.12
N SER A 199 15.68 19.00 -14.67
CA SER A 199 14.88 17.97 -15.32
C SER A 199 15.75 17.07 -16.20
N PHE A 200 15.79 15.77 -15.90
CA PHE A 200 16.23 14.74 -16.84
C PHE A 200 15.03 14.14 -17.57
#